data_AF-A0A4U5WR69-F1
#
_entry.id   AF-A0A4U5WR69-F1
#
_cell.length_a   1.000
_cell.length_b   1.000
_cell.length_c   1.000
_cell.angle_alpha   90.00
_cell.angle_beta   90.00
_cell.angle_gamma   90.00
#
_symmetry.space_group_name_H-M   'P 1'
#
loop_
_entity.id
_entity.type
_entity.pdbx_description
1 polymer ?
#
loop_
_entity_poly.entity_id
_entity_poly.type
_entity_poly.pdbx_seq_one_letter_code
_entity_poly.pdbx_strand_id
1 'polypeptide(L)'
;MATTSFPDASPRKHHRDTQPALPALSATLRNTPRSAPASRAVCTVRSFPDNLVITSAEPEFARPFGLSSGEICGYGLLELLHAAVPDRLREQFVALSSGRQPRFTEKVTGKDGTGVSFHADMTAIAVRGLAGGTSGAVVLLHHPAAAAPGPAAPAPVAPPPVTRPVAHDGPLLSALDAQVLEGVARGESTVQLASRLYLSRQGIEYRIGQMLRRFDTPNRPALVSRAHALGMFADGQWPPRVLPERVKP
;
A
#
# COMPACT_ATOMS: atom_id res chain seq x y z
N MET A 1 11.99 46.11 68.09
CA MET A 1 11.41 47.33 67.49
C MET A 1 10.29 46.88 66.55
N ALA A 2 9.04 46.93 67.06
CA ALA A 2 7.98 47.85 66.64
C ALA A 2 7.23 47.31 65.41
N THR A 3 6.10 46.60 65.60
CA THR A 3 4.71 47.12 65.47
C THR A 3 4.50 47.82 64.11
N THR A 4 3.59 47.40 63.24
CA THR A 4 2.14 47.54 63.39
C THR A 4 1.35 46.50 62.59
N SER A 5 0.14 46.21 63.06
CA SER A 5 -0.82 45.28 62.46
C SER A 5 -2.22 45.93 62.52
N PHE A 6 -2.98 45.77 61.42
CA PHE A 6 -4.44 45.94 61.21
C PHE A 6 -5.10 47.35 61.23
N PRO A 7 -6.32 47.54 60.65
CA PRO A 7 -7.06 46.82 59.58
C PRO A 7 -7.72 47.79 58.55
N ASP A 8 -8.38 47.29 57.48
CA ASP A 8 -9.83 47.51 57.22
C ASP A 8 -10.31 47.09 55.80
N ALA A 9 -11.53 46.54 55.82
CA ALA A 9 -12.57 46.22 54.84
C ALA A 9 -12.38 46.16 53.29
N SER A 10 -12.97 45.07 52.78
CA SER A 10 -13.48 44.74 51.43
C SER A 10 -14.37 45.83 50.76
N PRO A 11 -14.65 45.81 49.42
CA PRO A 11 -15.52 44.77 48.85
C PRO A 11 -15.27 44.31 47.39
N ARG A 12 -15.79 43.10 47.15
CA ARG A 12 -16.15 42.39 45.91
C ARG A 12 -16.29 43.23 44.62
N LYS A 13 -15.68 42.72 43.54
CA LYS A 13 -16.29 42.71 42.19
C LYS A 13 -16.06 41.36 41.51
N HIS A 14 -17.16 40.69 41.19
CA HIS A 14 -17.20 39.55 40.27
C HIS A 14 -16.69 40.01 38.91
N HIS A 15 -15.54 39.50 38.46
CA HIS A 15 -15.19 39.56 37.05
C HIS A 15 -15.51 38.21 36.42
N ARG A 16 -16.53 38.24 35.55
CA ARG A 16 -16.88 37.24 34.55
C ARG A 16 -15.63 36.80 33.79
N ASP A 17 -15.30 35.51 33.84
CA ASP A 17 -14.47 34.87 32.83
C ASP A 17 -15.20 34.95 31.49
N THR A 18 -14.71 35.84 30.63
CA THR A 18 -15.16 35.94 29.23
C THR A 18 -14.14 35.18 28.40
N GLN A 19 -14.48 33.95 28.01
CA GLN A 19 -13.76 33.19 27.00
C GLN A 19 -13.67 34.01 25.70
N PRO A 20 -12.49 34.16 25.08
CA PRO A 20 -12.41 34.70 23.74
C PRO A 20 -12.94 33.68 22.74
N ALA A 21 -14.05 34.04 22.08
CA ALA A 21 -14.65 33.29 21.00
C ALA A 21 -13.70 33.23 19.79
N LEU A 22 -13.42 32.01 19.34
CA LEU A 22 -12.69 31.70 18.12
C LEU A 22 -13.42 32.30 16.89
N PRO A 23 -12.71 32.85 15.90
CA PRO A 23 -13.34 33.32 14.68
C PRO A 23 -13.87 32.14 13.87
N ALA A 24 -15.16 32.22 13.53
CA ALA A 24 -15.84 31.31 12.61
C ALA A 24 -15.25 31.45 11.20
N LEU A 25 -14.29 30.59 10.87
CA LEU A 25 -13.88 30.34 9.49
C LEU A 25 -14.93 29.42 8.87
N SER A 26 -15.92 30.03 8.21
CA SER A 26 -16.82 29.37 7.28
C SER A 26 -16.01 28.86 6.09
N ALA A 27 -15.43 27.67 6.22
CA ALA A 27 -14.83 26.96 5.11
C ALA A 27 -15.95 26.32 4.28
N THR A 28 -16.35 27.01 3.20
CA THR A 28 -17.03 26.38 2.07
C THR A 28 -16.19 25.21 1.57
N LEU A 29 -16.51 24.01 2.03
CA LEU A 29 -16.05 22.75 1.47
C LEU A 29 -16.63 22.64 0.06
N ARG A 30 -15.87 23.16 -0.91
CA ARG A 30 -16.01 22.77 -2.31
C ARG A 30 -15.88 21.25 -2.34
N ASN A 31 -16.98 20.59 -2.66
CA ASN A 31 -17.11 19.15 -2.78
C ASN A 31 -16.28 18.67 -3.97
N THR A 32 -15.00 18.37 -3.72
CA THR A 32 -14.16 17.61 -4.65
C THR A 32 -14.53 16.13 -4.49
N PRO A 33 -14.78 15.38 -5.58
CA PRO A 33 -15.05 13.95 -5.47
C PRO A 33 -13.80 13.27 -4.90
N ARG A 34 -13.87 12.93 -3.62
CA ARG A 34 -12.85 12.18 -2.90
C ARG A 34 -12.81 10.79 -3.53
N SER A 35 -11.80 10.54 -4.36
CA SER A 35 -11.48 9.22 -4.88
C SER A 35 -11.42 8.26 -3.68
N ALA A 36 -12.30 7.25 -3.68
CA ALA A 36 -12.38 6.28 -2.59
C ALA A 36 -11.00 5.60 -2.45
N PRO A 37 -10.43 5.51 -1.24
CA PRO A 37 -9.19 4.76 -1.07
C PRO A 37 -9.41 3.33 -1.54
N ALA A 38 -8.43 2.74 -2.23
CA ALA A 38 -8.45 1.33 -2.58
C ALA A 38 -8.75 0.51 -1.31
N SER A 39 -9.94 -0.09 -1.23
CA SER A 39 -10.35 -0.85 -0.04
C SER A 39 -9.52 -2.13 0.00
N ARG A 40 -8.84 -2.32 1.13
CA ARG A 40 -7.99 -3.47 1.42
C ARG A 40 -8.74 -4.35 2.40
N ALA A 41 -9.17 -5.49 1.93
CA ALA A 41 -9.89 -6.48 2.71
C ALA A 41 -8.91 -7.60 3.14
N VAL A 42 -8.95 -8.01 4.40
CA VAL A 42 -8.05 -9.07 4.91
C VAL A 42 -8.86 -10.25 5.47
N CYS A 43 -8.45 -11.47 5.16
CA CYS A 43 -8.89 -12.66 5.87
C CYS A 43 -7.73 -13.61 6.15
N THR A 44 -7.97 -14.52 7.08
CA THR A 44 -7.11 -15.66 7.39
C THR A 44 -7.80 -16.92 6.93
N VAL A 45 -7.02 -17.81 6.34
CA VAL A 45 -7.48 -19.09 5.86
C VAL A 45 -6.63 -20.20 6.45
N ARG A 46 -7.27 -21.31 6.79
CA ARG A 46 -6.61 -22.54 7.16
C ARG A 46 -6.38 -23.36 5.91
N SER A 47 -5.14 -23.80 5.71
CA SER A 47 -4.77 -24.63 4.58
C SER A 47 -5.07 -26.09 4.91
N PHE A 48 -5.89 -26.72 4.09
CA PHE A 48 -5.99 -28.17 3.97
C PHE A 48 -5.36 -28.57 2.62
N PRO A 49 -4.99 -29.86 2.42
CA PRO A 49 -4.36 -30.31 1.18
C PRO A 49 -5.15 -29.93 -0.09
N ASP A 50 -6.48 -29.94 -0.01
CA ASP A 50 -7.38 -29.74 -1.15
C ASP A 50 -8.32 -28.53 -1.00
N ASN A 51 -8.31 -27.84 0.14
CA ASN A 51 -9.21 -26.72 0.40
C ASN A 51 -8.57 -25.63 1.27
N LEU A 52 -9.01 -24.39 1.09
CA LEU A 52 -8.67 -23.28 1.98
C LEU A 52 -9.93 -22.74 2.60
N VAL A 53 -10.09 -23.00 3.89
CA VAL A 53 -11.28 -22.60 4.63
C VAL A 53 -11.00 -21.31 5.37
N ILE A 54 -11.86 -20.31 5.21
CA ILE A 54 -11.74 -19.03 5.90
C ILE A 54 -11.98 -19.23 7.39
N THR A 55 -11.03 -18.82 8.22
CA THR A 55 -11.11 -18.97 9.68
C THR A 55 -11.44 -17.69 10.41
N SER A 56 -11.08 -16.55 9.83
CA SER A 56 -11.43 -15.23 10.34
C SER A 56 -11.31 -14.25 9.20
N ALA A 57 -12.27 -13.34 9.06
CA ALA A 57 -12.29 -12.31 8.02
C ALA A 57 -12.62 -10.96 8.62
N GLU A 58 -11.98 -9.90 8.13
CA GLU A 58 -12.36 -8.53 8.43
C GLU A 58 -13.74 -8.21 7.82
N PRO A 59 -14.56 -7.32 8.42
CA PRO A 59 -15.83 -6.91 7.83
C PRO A 59 -15.71 -6.39 6.39
N GLU A 60 -14.59 -5.71 6.05
CA GLU A 60 -14.34 -5.26 4.67
C GLU A 60 -14.16 -6.41 3.68
N PHE A 61 -13.68 -7.57 4.14
CA PHE A 61 -13.58 -8.77 3.31
C PHE A 61 -14.94 -9.42 3.07
N ALA A 62 -15.81 -9.43 4.06
CA ALA A 62 -17.11 -10.10 3.96
C ALA A 62 -18.15 -9.28 3.17
N ARG A 63 -18.08 -7.95 3.27
CA ARG A 63 -19.02 -7.01 2.63
C ARG A 63 -19.23 -7.25 1.12
N PRO A 64 -18.19 -7.41 0.28
CA PRO A 64 -18.37 -7.69 -1.14
C PRO A 64 -19.24 -8.93 -1.40
N PHE A 65 -19.09 -9.99 -0.61
CA PHE A 65 -19.84 -11.23 -0.78
C PHE A 65 -21.27 -11.17 -0.21
N GLY A 66 -21.68 -10.02 0.34
CA GLY A 66 -22.98 -9.88 1.03
C GLY A 66 -23.07 -10.69 2.33
N LEU A 67 -21.94 -11.15 2.86
CA LEU A 67 -21.86 -11.95 4.08
C LEU A 67 -21.36 -11.09 5.25
N SER A 68 -21.69 -11.48 6.47
CA SER A 68 -21.01 -10.97 7.66
C SER A 68 -19.68 -11.68 7.89
N SER A 69 -18.81 -11.06 8.71
CA SER A 69 -17.52 -11.65 9.13
C SER A 69 -17.69 -13.03 9.79
N GLY A 70 -18.79 -13.24 10.52
CA GLY A 70 -19.09 -14.54 11.15
C GLY A 70 -19.58 -15.60 10.15
N GLU A 71 -20.42 -15.19 9.20
CA GLU A 71 -20.99 -16.11 8.20
C GLU A 71 -19.94 -16.57 7.19
N ILE A 72 -19.02 -15.69 6.78
CA ILE A 72 -17.99 -16.04 5.79
C ILE A 72 -16.93 -16.98 6.36
N CYS A 73 -16.83 -17.11 7.69
CA CYS A 73 -15.99 -18.12 8.32
C CYS A 73 -16.56 -19.53 8.06
N GLY A 74 -15.73 -20.45 7.60
CA GLY A 74 -16.12 -21.80 7.22
C GLY A 74 -16.34 -22.00 5.71
N TYR A 75 -16.46 -20.93 4.94
CA TYR A 75 -16.52 -21.01 3.48
C TYR A 75 -15.16 -21.34 2.85
N GLY A 76 -15.20 -22.05 1.72
CA GLY A 76 -14.02 -22.27 0.89
C GLY A 76 -13.65 -20.97 0.17
N LEU A 77 -12.40 -20.51 0.33
CA LEU A 77 -11.91 -19.32 -0.37
C LEU A 77 -12.04 -19.47 -1.90
N LEU A 78 -11.81 -20.69 -2.40
CA LEU A 78 -11.90 -21.01 -3.84
C LEU A 78 -13.33 -21.10 -4.35
N GLU A 79 -14.34 -21.18 -3.47
CA GLU A 79 -15.76 -21.11 -3.84
C GLU A 79 -16.20 -19.65 -4.05
N LEU A 80 -15.58 -18.73 -3.29
CA LEU A 80 -15.86 -17.31 -3.35
C LEU A 80 -15.04 -16.61 -4.46
N LEU A 81 -13.82 -17.06 -4.70
CA LEU A 81 -12.85 -16.42 -5.60
C LEU A 81 -12.31 -17.40 -6.64
N HIS A 82 -12.35 -16.98 -7.90
CA HIS A 82 -11.90 -17.76 -9.04
C HIS A 82 -10.81 -16.99 -9.79
N ALA A 83 -9.73 -17.66 -10.20
CA ALA A 83 -8.75 -17.05 -11.09
C ALA A 83 -9.27 -17.02 -12.55
N ALA A 84 -8.74 -16.12 -13.36
CA ALA A 84 -9.06 -16.05 -14.79
C ALA A 84 -8.71 -17.34 -15.55
N VAL A 85 -7.67 -18.03 -15.09
CA VAL A 85 -7.29 -19.36 -15.57
C VAL A 85 -7.76 -20.40 -14.55
N PRO A 86 -8.56 -21.41 -14.95
CA PRO A 86 -8.94 -22.52 -14.08
C PRO A 86 -7.70 -23.20 -13.48
N ASP A 87 -7.81 -23.70 -12.25
CA ASP A 87 -6.77 -24.43 -11.50
C ASP A 87 -5.50 -23.66 -11.11
N ARG A 88 -5.17 -22.54 -11.76
CA ARG A 88 -3.98 -21.71 -11.42
C ARG A 88 -3.95 -21.29 -9.96
N LEU A 89 -5.12 -20.91 -9.42
CA LEU A 89 -5.25 -20.53 -8.03
C LEU A 89 -4.94 -21.70 -7.08
N ARG A 90 -5.44 -22.88 -7.41
CA ARG A 90 -5.20 -24.12 -6.66
C ARG A 90 -3.72 -24.50 -6.69
N GLU A 91 -3.07 -24.45 -7.85
CA GLU A 91 -1.63 -24.74 -7.97
C GLU A 91 -0.77 -23.79 -7.13
N GLN A 92 -1.08 -22.49 -7.15
CA GLN A 92 -0.38 -21.49 -6.36
C GLN A 92 -0.57 -21.75 -4.86
N PHE A 93 -1.75 -22.16 -4.42
CA PHE A 93 -1.98 -22.54 -3.04
C PHE A 93 -1.26 -23.83 -2.64
N VAL A 94 -1.19 -24.83 -3.51
CA VAL A 94 -0.39 -26.04 -3.27
C VAL A 94 1.09 -25.69 -3.15
N ALA A 95 1.59 -24.78 -3.99
CA ALA A 95 2.96 -24.29 -3.88
C ALA A 95 3.19 -23.45 -2.60
N LEU A 96 2.17 -22.72 -2.14
CA LEU A 96 2.20 -21.97 -0.88
C LEU A 96 2.24 -22.91 0.33
N SER A 97 1.36 -23.91 0.37
CA SER A 97 1.24 -24.88 1.47
C SER A 97 2.45 -25.81 1.55
N SER A 98 2.98 -26.25 0.40
CA SER A 98 4.19 -27.07 0.30
C SER A 98 5.48 -26.28 0.60
N GLY A 99 5.38 -24.97 0.86
CA GLY A 99 6.52 -24.10 1.15
C GLY A 99 7.42 -23.78 -0.05
N ARG A 100 7.01 -24.13 -1.28
CA ARG A 100 7.73 -23.80 -2.53
C ARG A 100 7.74 -22.29 -2.78
N GLN A 101 6.70 -21.59 -2.32
CA GLN A 101 6.65 -20.13 -2.32
C GLN A 101 6.10 -19.60 -0.99
N PRO A 102 6.64 -18.50 -0.44
CA PRO A 102 6.13 -17.92 0.80
C PRO A 102 4.92 -16.99 0.60
N ARG A 103 4.72 -16.50 -0.63
CA ARG A 103 3.61 -15.62 -1.02
C ARG A 103 3.37 -15.68 -2.52
N PHE A 104 2.17 -15.33 -2.96
CA PHE A 104 1.86 -15.06 -4.37
C PHE A 104 0.78 -13.98 -4.50
N THR A 105 0.68 -13.37 -5.69
CA THR A 105 -0.36 -12.41 -6.05
C THR A 105 -0.99 -12.86 -7.37
N GLU A 106 -2.32 -12.89 -7.42
CA GLU A 106 -3.08 -13.36 -8.60
C GLU A 106 -4.36 -12.54 -8.77
N LYS A 107 -4.78 -12.35 -10.03
CA LYS A 107 -6.04 -11.67 -10.34
C LYS A 107 -7.18 -12.64 -10.17
N VAL A 108 -8.14 -12.28 -9.32
CA VAL A 108 -9.31 -13.10 -9.02
C VAL A 108 -10.59 -12.37 -9.37
N THR A 109 -11.61 -13.16 -9.65
CA THR A 109 -12.98 -12.71 -9.84
C THR A 109 -13.82 -13.35 -8.73
N GLY A 110 -14.52 -12.53 -7.97
CA GLY A 110 -15.49 -12.96 -6.97
C GLY A 110 -16.91 -12.68 -7.44
N LYS A 111 -17.88 -13.40 -6.90
CA LYS A 111 -19.29 -13.02 -7.03
C LYS A 111 -19.69 -12.26 -5.77
N ASP A 112 -20.28 -11.08 -5.96
CA ASP A 112 -20.84 -10.34 -4.84
C ASP A 112 -22.13 -11.00 -4.33
N GLY A 113 -22.66 -10.51 -3.21
CA GLY A 113 -23.91 -11.03 -2.63
C GLY A 113 -25.14 -10.86 -3.53
N THR A 114 -25.04 -10.09 -4.61
CA THR A 114 -26.08 -9.89 -5.63
C THR A 114 -25.88 -10.78 -6.87
N GLY A 115 -24.78 -11.55 -6.92
CA GLY A 115 -24.40 -12.41 -8.03
C GLY A 115 -23.58 -11.71 -9.13
N VAL A 116 -23.30 -10.41 -8.98
CA VAL A 116 -22.48 -9.65 -9.93
C VAL A 116 -21.01 -9.99 -9.71
N SER A 117 -20.28 -10.23 -10.80
CA SER A 117 -18.85 -10.51 -10.72
C SER A 117 -18.05 -9.23 -10.52
N PHE A 118 -17.15 -9.25 -9.54
CA PHE A 118 -16.17 -8.18 -9.32
C PHE A 118 -14.75 -8.73 -9.49
N HIS A 119 -13.82 -7.86 -9.93
CA HIS A 119 -12.41 -8.19 -10.06
C HIS A 119 -11.62 -7.61 -8.89
N ALA A 120 -10.65 -8.38 -8.38
CA ALA A 120 -9.74 -7.95 -7.34
C ALA A 120 -8.35 -8.58 -7.53
N ASP A 121 -7.32 -7.91 -7.04
CA ASP A 121 -5.99 -8.51 -6.91
C ASP A 121 -5.91 -9.19 -5.53
N MET A 122 -5.67 -10.50 -5.52
CA MET A 122 -5.53 -11.28 -4.29
C MET A 122 -4.06 -11.57 -4.03
N THR A 123 -3.60 -11.26 -2.83
CA THR A 123 -2.27 -11.65 -2.34
C THR A 123 -2.41 -12.61 -1.18
N ALA A 124 -1.84 -13.81 -1.30
CA ALA A 124 -1.81 -14.81 -0.25
C ALA A 124 -0.40 -14.97 0.31
N ILE A 125 -0.28 -15.02 1.64
CA ILE A 125 0.98 -15.11 2.38
C ILE A 125 0.91 -16.30 3.33
N ALA A 126 1.87 -17.23 3.24
CA ALA A 126 1.91 -18.41 4.08
C ALA A 126 2.17 -18.05 5.55
N VAL A 127 1.39 -18.63 6.46
CA VAL A 127 1.62 -18.58 7.91
C VAL A 127 2.18 -19.93 8.34
N ARG A 128 3.43 -19.95 8.77
CA ARG A 128 4.09 -21.17 9.25
C ARG A 128 3.80 -21.36 10.74
N GLY A 129 3.44 -22.59 11.11
CA GLY A 129 3.27 -22.97 12.51
C GLY A 129 4.61 -23.25 13.19
N LEU A 130 4.59 -23.35 14.52
CA LEU A 130 5.75 -23.67 15.35
C LEU A 130 6.39 -25.02 15.00
N ALA A 131 5.63 -25.95 14.41
CA ALA A 131 6.08 -27.26 13.95
C ALA A 131 6.75 -27.25 12.55
N GLY A 132 7.00 -26.08 11.96
CA GLY A 132 7.68 -25.92 10.66
C GLY A 132 6.80 -26.17 9.42
N GLY A 133 5.60 -26.72 9.59
CA GLY A 133 4.58 -26.84 8.53
C GLY A 133 3.78 -25.54 8.32
N THR A 134 3.22 -25.37 7.12
CA THR A 134 2.26 -24.28 6.84
C THR A 134 0.98 -24.50 7.64
N SER A 135 0.68 -23.61 8.59
CA SER A 135 -0.51 -23.68 9.45
C SER A 135 -1.74 -23.04 8.78
N GLY A 136 -1.50 -22.10 7.87
CA GLY A 136 -2.55 -21.41 7.11
C GLY A 136 -1.96 -20.35 6.19
N ALA A 137 -2.80 -19.42 5.74
CA ALA A 137 -2.37 -18.24 5.00
C ALA A 137 -3.18 -17.00 5.41
N VAL A 138 -2.56 -15.83 5.27
CA VAL A 138 -3.27 -14.55 5.29
C VAL A 138 -3.51 -14.13 3.85
N VAL A 139 -4.76 -13.76 3.54
CA VAL A 139 -5.19 -13.35 2.21
C VAL A 139 -5.60 -11.89 2.27
N LEU A 140 -5.04 -11.09 1.36
CA LEU A 140 -5.35 -9.68 1.18
C LEU A 140 -6.03 -9.52 -0.17
N LEU A 141 -7.24 -8.98 -0.19
CA LEU A 141 -7.91 -8.52 -1.41
C LEU A 141 -7.74 -7.03 -1.57
N HIS A 142 -7.30 -6.67 -2.76
CA HIS A 142 -7.22 -5.31 -3.23
C HIS A 142 -8.26 -5.12 -4.33
N HIS A 143 -9.30 -4.36 -4.04
CA HIS A 143 -10.24 -3.93 -5.06
C HIS A 143 -9.62 -2.75 -5.81
N PRO A 144 -9.35 -2.86 -7.12
CA PRO A 144 -8.99 -1.69 -7.91
C PRO A 144 -10.13 -0.68 -7.77
N ALA A 145 -9.81 0.54 -7.36
CA ALA A 145 -10.81 1.59 -7.18
C ALA A 145 -11.64 1.70 -8.46
N ALA A 146 -12.95 1.54 -8.34
CA ALA A 146 -13.87 1.65 -9.47
C ALA A 146 -13.66 3.02 -10.11
N ALA A 147 -12.99 3.06 -11.27
CA ALA A 147 -13.15 4.17 -12.19
C ALA A 147 -14.64 4.24 -12.50
N ALA A 148 -15.24 5.40 -12.24
CA ALA A 148 -16.68 5.61 -12.41
C ALA A 148 -17.16 5.04 -13.75
N PRO A 149 -18.33 4.35 -13.78
CA PRO A 149 -18.88 3.85 -15.03
C PRO A 149 -19.28 5.04 -15.92
N GLY A 150 -18.46 5.33 -16.93
CA GLY A 150 -18.93 5.98 -18.15
C GLY A 150 -19.86 5.04 -18.90
N PRO A 151 -20.90 5.54 -19.60
CA PRO A 151 -21.93 4.70 -20.19
C PRO A 151 -21.37 3.75 -21.27
N ALA A 152 -22.03 2.60 -21.37
CA ALA A 152 -21.57 1.34 -21.94
C ALA A 152 -21.22 1.31 -23.45
N ALA A 153 -20.12 0.59 -23.73
CA ALA A 153 -19.87 -0.44 -24.77
C ALA A 153 -19.96 -0.06 -26.27
N PRO A 154 -19.10 -0.60 -27.17
CA PRO A 154 -18.95 -2.05 -27.40
C PRO A 154 -17.51 -2.58 -27.58
N ALA A 155 -17.33 -3.88 -27.32
CA ALA A 155 -16.17 -4.69 -27.75
C ALA A 155 -16.31 -5.05 -29.25
N PRO A 156 -15.31 -5.68 -29.93
CA PRO A 156 -13.93 -5.96 -29.59
C PRO A 156 -12.95 -5.41 -30.65
N VAL A 157 -11.90 -4.68 -30.25
CA VAL A 157 -10.78 -4.37 -31.16
C VAL A 157 -9.48 -4.67 -30.44
N ALA A 158 -8.59 -5.33 -31.18
CA ALA A 158 -7.22 -5.70 -30.85
C ALA A 158 -6.51 -4.67 -29.93
N PRO A 159 -5.58 -5.11 -29.07
CA PRO A 159 -4.95 -4.26 -28.06
C PRO A 159 -4.43 -2.98 -28.72
N PRO A 160 -4.94 -1.79 -28.37
CA PRO A 160 -4.27 -0.57 -28.77
C PRO A 160 -2.92 -0.55 -28.05
N PRO A 161 -1.84 -0.12 -28.73
CA PRO A 161 -0.54 0.00 -28.10
C PRO A 161 -0.72 0.97 -26.95
N VAL A 162 -0.38 0.55 -25.73
CA VAL A 162 -0.28 1.48 -24.61
C VAL A 162 0.78 2.51 -24.97
N THR A 163 0.29 3.61 -25.51
CA THR A 163 0.99 4.88 -25.60
C THR A 163 1.44 5.25 -24.20
N ARG A 164 2.73 4.99 -23.97
CA ARG A 164 3.58 5.70 -23.01
C ARG A 164 3.42 7.22 -23.21
N PRO A 165 3.69 8.06 -22.21
CA PRO A 165 3.29 8.00 -20.80
C PRO A 165 2.50 9.28 -20.42
N VAL A 166 1.80 9.25 -19.28
CA VAL A 166 1.54 10.50 -18.54
C VAL A 166 2.92 11.08 -18.22
N ALA A 167 3.22 12.26 -18.72
CA ALA A 167 4.46 12.98 -18.44
C ALA A 167 4.56 13.22 -16.91
N HIS A 168 5.18 12.28 -16.21
CA HIS A 168 5.59 12.47 -14.83
C HIS A 168 6.85 13.31 -14.86
N ASP A 169 6.69 14.60 -14.53
CA ASP A 169 7.74 15.62 -14.41
C ASP A 169 8.66 15.33 -13.20
N GLY A 170 9.24 14.12 -13.20
CA GLY A 170 10.16 13.64 -12.18
C GLY A 170 11.61 13.99 -12.52
N PRO A 171 12.48 14.19 -11.50
CA PRO A 171 13.86 14.58 -11.73
C PRO A 171 14.65 13.50 -12.49
N LEU A 172 15.36 13.92 -13.55
CA LEU A 172 16.28 13.04 -14.30
C LEU A 172 17.55 12.76 -13.48
N LEU A 173 17.91 11.48 -13.34
CA LEU A 173 19.11 11.03 -12.63
C LEU A 173 20.30 10.84 -13.57
N SER A 174 21.52 10.99 -13.06
CA SER A 174 22.68 10.46 -13.80
C SER A 174 22.63 8.93 -13.82
N ALA A 175 23.30 8.28 -14.78
CA ALA A 175 23.37 6.82 -14.83
C ALA A 175 23.88 6.22 -13.51
N LEU A 176 24.86 6.89 -12.89
CA LEU A 176 25.40 6.48 -11.60
C LEU A 176 24.37 6.65 -10.46
N ASP A 177 23.70 7.80 -10.37
CA ASP A 177 22.70 8.03 -9.32
C ASP A 177 21.51 7.05 -9.48
N ALA A 178 21.15 6.68 -10.71
CA ALA A 178 20.14 5.66 -10.98
C ALA A 178 20.58 4.28 -10.45
N GLN A 179 21.83 3.86 -10.69
CA GLN A 179 22.37 2.61 -10.14
C GLN A 179 22.45 2.60 -8.61
N VAL A 180 22.76 3.76 -8.01
CA VAL A 180 22.71 3.94 -6.55
C VAL A 180 21.28 3.82 -6.06
N LEU A 181 20.31 4.53 -6.66
CA LEU A 181 18.90 4.47 -6.27
C LEU A 181 18.34 3.05 -6.37
N GLU A 182 18.66 2.32 -7.44
CA GLU A 182 18.31 0.92 -7.60
C GLU A 182 18.86 0.03 -6.48
N GLY A 183 20.14 0.18 -6.12
CA GLY A 183 20.73 -0.61 -5.04
C GLY A 183 20.14 -0.24 -3.68
N VAL A 184 19.83 1.05 -3.45
CA VAL A 184 19.10 1.49 -2.25
C VAL A 184 17.71 0.84 -2.19
N ALA A 185 16.99 0.77 -3.32
CA ALA A 185 15.68 0.13 -3.40
C ALA A 185 15.72 -1.39 -3.19
N ARG A 186 16.86 -2.04 -3.49
CA ARG A 186 17.13 -3.44 -3.14
C ARG A 186 17.47 -3.65 -1.66
N GLY A 187 17.74 -2.57 -0.92
CA GLY A 187 18.22 -2.64 0.46
C GLY A 187 19.73 -2.82 0.59
N GLU A 188 20.52 -2.55 -0.45
CA GLU A 188 21.99 -2.62 -0.38
C GLU A 188 22.52 -1.58 0.62
N SER A 189 23.46 -2.02 1.47
CA SER A 189 24.18 -1.13 2.39
C SER A 189 25.11 -0.20 1.62
N THR A 190 25.52 0.91 2.25
CA THR A 190 26.50 1.84 1.64
C THR A 190 27.81 1.14 1.30
N VAL A 191 28.24 0.16 2.09
CA VAL A 191 29.46 -0.63 1.82
C VAL A 191 29.27 -1.51 0.58
N GLN A 192 28.13 -2.20 0.46
CA GLN A 192 27.83 -3.02 -0.72
C GLN A 192 27.76 -2.19 -2.00
N LEU A 193 27.11 -1.02 -1.95
CA LEU A 193 27.06 -0.06 -3.05
C LEU A 193 28.45 0.45 -3.44
N ALA A 194 29.28 0.79 -2.44
CA ALA A 194 30.64 1.27 -2.66
C ALA A 194 31.50 0.21 -3.36
N SER A 195 31.45 -1.04 -2.90
CA SER A 195 32.14 -2.16 -3.52
C SER A 195 31.64 -2.47 -4.94
N ARG A 196 30.32 -2.47 -5.15
CA ARG A 196 29.71 -2.81 -6.45
C ARG A 196 29.94 -1.73 -7.51
N LEU A 197 29.93 -0.46 -7.12
CA LEU A 197 30.07 0.68 -8.02
C LEU A 197 31.50 1.22 -8.08
N TYR A 198 32.46 0.55 -7.42
CA TYR A 198 33.87 0.95 -7.35
C TYR A 198 34.06 2.40 -6.89
N LEU A 199 33.31 2.81 -5.86
CA LEU A 199 33.35 4.14 -5.27
C LEU A 199 33.72 4.07 -3.79
N SER A 200 34.18 5.19 -3.24
CA SER A 200 34.35 5.30 -1.78
C SER A 200 32.99 5.29 -1.08
N ARG A 201 32.97 4.80 0.17
CA ARG A 201 31.75 4.83 1.03
C ARG A 201 31.19 6.25 1.15
N GLN A 202 32.08 7.23 1.36
CA GLN A 202 31.71 8.64 1.44
C GLN A 202 31.15 9.18 0.12
N GLY A 203 31.69 8.72 -1.02
CA GLY A 203 31.15 9.05 -2.34
C GLY A 203 29.71 8.56 -2.52
N ILE A 204 29.39 7.36 -2.06
CA ILE A 204 28.01 6.84 -2.05
C ILE A 204 27.12 7.66 -1.11
N GLU A 205 27.56 7.95 0.12
CA GLU A 205 26.78 8.75 1.07
C GLU A 205 26.48 10.14 0.54
N TYR A 206 27.47 10.79 -0.08
CA TYR A 206 27.30 12.08 -0.73
C TYR A 206 26.21 12.03 -1.80
N ARG A 207 26.26 11.03 -2.70
CA ARG A 207 25.28 10.85 -3.78
C ARG A 207 23.87 10.63 -3.23
N ILE A 208 23.75 9.80 -2.19
CA ILE A 208 22.46 9.56 -1.51
C ILE A 208 21.97 10.84 -0.85
N GLY A 209 22.83 11.60 -0.19
CA GLY A 209 22.49 12.90 0.38
C GLY A 209 22.00 13.91 -0.67
N GLN A 210 22.61 13.93 -1.85
CA GLN A 210 22.14 14.75 -2.96
C GLN A 210 20.75 14.29 -3.47
N MET A 211 20.51 12.98 -3.57
CA MET A 211 19.20 12.46 -3.95
C MET A 211 18.13 12.75 -2.89
N LEU A 212 18.44 12.63 -1.60
CA LEU A 212 17.51 12.97 -0.51
C LEU A 212 17.00 14.41 -0.64
N ARG A 213 17.90 15.37 -0.91
CA ARG A 213 17.54 16.77 -1.15
C ARG A 213 16.73 16.95 -2.44
N ARG A 214 17.15 16.32 -3.54
CA ARG A 214 16.49 16.45 -4.85
C ARG A 214 15.08 15.86 -4.87
N PHE A 215 14.84 14.81 -4.10
CA PHE A 215 13.53 14.16 -3.99
C PHE A 215 12.68 14.72 -2.84
N ASP A 216 13.24 15.65 -2.05
CA ASP A 216 12.63 16.21 -0.85
C ASP A 216 12.22 15.13 0.16
N THR A 217 13.20 14.34 0.60
CA THR A 217 12.97 13.20 1.49
C THR A 217 13.95 13.18 2.66
N PRO A 218 13.50 12.85 3.88
CA PRO A 218 14.33 12.96 5.08
C PRO A 218 15.26 11.76 5.32
N ASN A 219 15.00 10.61 4.69
CA ASN A 219 15.76 9.38 4.92
C ASN A 219 15.73 8.43 3.71
N ARG A 220 16.59 7.41 3.74
CA ARG A 220 16.76 6.45 2.62
C ARG A 220 15.46 5.70 2.26
N PRO A 221 14.65 5.18 3.21
CA PRO A 221 13.37 4.56 2.87
C PRO A 221 12.39 5.54 2.21
N ALA A 222 12.30 6.79 2.70
CA ALA A 222 11.45 7.81 2.10
C ALA A 222 11.88 8.15 0.67
N LEU A 223 13.19 8.16 0.38
CA LEU A 223 13.71 8.31 -0.98
C LEU A 223 13.15 7.23 -1.92
N VAL A 224 13.16 5.97 -1.50
CA VAL A 224 12.64 4.84 -2.30
C VAL A 224 11.13 4.98 -2.51
N SER A 225 10.38 5.28 -1.45
CA SER A 225 8.93 5.48 -1.54
C SER A 225 8.57 6.64 -2.48
N ARG A 226 9.30 7.76 -2.39
CA ARG A 226 9.11 8.93 -3.27
C ARG A 226 9.47 8.60 -4.72
N ALA A 227 10.54 7.85 -4.95
CA ALA A 227 10.91 7.38 -6.28
C ALA A 227 9.83 6.47 -6.90
N HIS A 228 9.22 5.59 -6.11
CA HIS A 228 8.04 4.81 -6.55
C HIS A 228 6.85 5.72 -6.89
N ALA A 229 6.52 6.67 -6.02
CA ALA A 229 5.40 7.60 -6.25
C ALA A 229 5.59 8.48 -7.49
N LEU A 230 6.83 8.81 -7.84
CA LEU A 230 7.18 9.56 -9.05
C LEU A 230 7.27 8.67 -10.30
N GLY A 231 7.05 7.36 -10.19
CA GLY A 231 7.16 6.42 -11.32
C GLY A 231 8.59 6.29 -11.84
N MET A 232 9.61 6.36 -10.96
CA MET A 232 11.01 6.22 -11.37
C MET A 232 11.36 4.77 -11.74
N PHE A 233 10.64 3.79 -11.19
CA PHE A 233 10.92 2.37 -11.38
C PHE A 233 9.99 1.74 -12.42
N ALA A 234 10.48 0.70 -13.09
CA ALA A 234 9.68 -0.12 -14.00
C ALA A 234 8.58 -0.89 -13.24
N ASP A 235 7.36 -0.84 -13.78
CA ASP A 235 6.21 -1.54 -13.21
C ASP A 235 6.36 -3.06 -13.32
N GLY A 236 5.90 -3.78 -12.28
CA GLY A 236 5.90 -5.25 -12.26
C GLY A 236 7.27 -5.92 -12.17
N GLN A 237 8.36 -5.16 -12.03
CA GLN A 237 9.72 -5.72 -11.97
C GLN A 237 10.27 -5.70 -10.54
N TRP A 238 10.65 -6.89 -10.06
CA TRP A 238 11.40 -7.06 -8.81
C TRP A 238 12.74 -7.77 -9.07
N PRO A 239 13.88 -7.25 -8.56
CA PRO A 239 13.99 -6.01 -7.79
C PRO A 239 13.80 -4.74 -8.65
N PRO A 240 13.45 -3.58 -8.06
CA PRO A 240 13.12 -2.36 -8.80
C PRO A 240 14.29 -1.91 -9.69
N ARG A 241 13.96 -1.44 -10.91
CA ARG A 241 14.89 -0.89 -11.91
C ARG A 241 14.44 0.47 -12.36
N VAL A 242 15.37 1.42 -12.49
CA VAL A 242 15.04 2.78 -12.92
C VAL A 242 14.73 2.76 -14.42
N LEU A 243 13.65 3.42 -14.82
CA LEU A 243 13.26 3.51 -16.23
C LEU A 243 14.34 4.27 -17.03
N PRO A 244 14.73 3.79 -18.23
CA PRO A 244 15.74 4.47 -19.05
C PRO A 244 15.42 5.93 -19.34
N GLU A 245 14.12 6.28 -19.45
CA GLU A 245 13.66 7.66 -19.67
C GLU A 245 13.91 8.60 -18.48
N ARG A 246 14.21 8.05 -17.31
CA ARG A 246 14.53 8.81 -16.08
C ARG A 246 16.03 8.96 -15.87
N VAL A 247 16.84 8.44 -16.80
CA VAL A 247 18.29 8.57 -16.80
C VAL A 247 18.69 9.60 -17.85
N LYS A 248 19.54 10.54 -17.47
CA LYS A 248 20.12 11.52 -18.40
C LYS A 248 20.93 10.77 -19.47
N PRO A 249 20.77 11.11 -20.76
CA PRO A 249 21.59 10.57 -21.83
C PRO A 249 23.07 10.95 -21.67
#